data_AF-U9UM10-F1
#
_entry.id   AF-U9UM10-F1
#
_cell.length_a   1.000
_cell.length_b   1.000
_cell.length_c   1.000
_cell.angle_alpha   90.00
_cell.angle_beta   90.00
_cell.angle_gamma   90.00
#
_symmetry.space_group_name_H-M   'P 1'
#
loop_
_entity.id
_entity.type
_entity.pdbx_description
1 polymer ?
#
loop_
_entity_poly.entity_id
_entity_poly.type
_entity_poly.pdbx_seq_one_letter_code
_entity_poly.pdbx_strand_id
1 'polypeptide(L)'
;MTHNYIRVVADFGLSKRIGLASKQLNLFGIIPYVDPKIFSKRKNNKNSTQLFSYNEKSDIFSIGVLLWEISSGKSPFSTEEYEQSAKQGFQSAQNRLKNLKK
;
A
#
# COMPACT_ATOMS: atom_id res chain seq x y z
N MET A 1 13.59 23.11 28.13
CA MET A 1 13.65 23.24 26.66
C MET A 1 12.55 22.38 26.05
N THR A 2 11.44 22.99 25.62
CA THR A 2 10.35 22.30 24.93
C THR A 2 10.73 22.16 23.45
N HIS A 3 10.94 20.93 23.00
CA HIS A 3 11.17 20.64 21.58
C HIS A 3 9.81 20.58 20.88
N ASN A 4 9.55 21.52 19.97
CA ASN A 4 8.36 21.50 19.13
C ASN A 4 8.60 20.56 17.94
N TYR A 5 7.90 19.43 17.92
CA TYR A 5 7.96 18.49 16.80
C TYR A 5 6.92 18.90 15.75
N ILE A 6 7.38 19.52 14.67
CA ILE A 6 6.55 19.82 13.50
C ILE A 6 6.59 18.62 12.55
N ARG A 7 5.42 18.13 12.14
CA ARG A 7 5.28 17.09 11.11
C ARG A 7 4.77 17.72 9.83
N VAL A 8 5.40 17.36 8.70
CA VAL A 8 5.06 17.87 7.36
C VAL A 8 4.79 16.67 6.45
N VAL A 9 3.80 16.78 5.59
CA VAL A 9 3.51 15.77 4.55
C VAL A 9 4.39 16.06 3.34
N ALA A 10 5.05 15.01 2.84
CA ALA A 10 5.92 15.06 1.67
C ALA A 10 5.57 13.91 0.70
N ASP A 11 6.31 13.81 -0.40
CA ASP A 11 6.12 12.78 -1.44
C ASP A 11 4.72 12.78 -2.09
N PHE A 12 4.41 13.88 -2.78
CA PHE A 12 3.17 14.03 -3.54
C PHE A 12 3.21 13.34 -4.92
N GLY A 13 4.12 12.38 -5.15
CA GLY A 13 4.29 11.70 -6.45
C GLY A 13 3.06 10.93 -6.92
N LEU A 14 2.18 10.54 -5.98
CA LEU A 14 0.91 9.88 -6.26
C LEU A 14 -0.30 10.84 -6.22
N SER A 15 -0.11 12.08 -5.77
CA SER A 15 -1.18 13.06 -5.63
C SER A 15 -1.71 13.51 -7.00
N LYS A 16 -3.03 13.68 -7.09
CA LYS A 16 -3.71 14.08 -8.32
C LYS A 16 -4.82 15.05 -8.03
N ARG A 17 -5.03 16.00 -8.94
CA ARG A 17 -6.22 16.86 -8.91
C ARG A 17 -7.45 16.04 -9.26
N ILE A 18 -8.49 16.19 -8.45
CA ILE A 18 -9.78 15.52 -8.63
C ILE A 18 -10.42 15.96 -9.94
N GLY A 19 -10.95 15.02 -10.71
CA GLY A 19 -11.63 15.26 -11.99
C GLY A 19 -10.77 15.08 -13.26
N LEU A 20 -9.47 14.81 -13.16
CA LEU A 20 -8.56 14.62 -14.31
C LEU A 20 -7.95 13.21 -14.43
N ALA A 21 -8.44 12.22 -13.68
CA ALA A 21 -7.68 10.99 -13.44
C ALA A 21 -7.94 9.89 -14.48
N SER A 22 -6.98 9.62 -15.38
CA SER A 22 -6.93 8.38 -16.21
C SER A 22 -5.64 7.55 -16.07
N LYS A 23 -4.88 7.70 -14.98
CA LYS A 23 -3.58 7.00 -14.82
C LYS A 23 -3.66 5.82 -13.85
N GLN A 24 -3.24 4.65 -14.33
CA GLN A 24 -2.98 3.45 -13.52
C GLN A 24 -1.94 3.78 -12.44
N LEU A 25 -2.21 3.35 -11.20
CA LEU A 25 -1.34 3.59 -10.06
C LEU A 25 -0.64 2.28 -9.69
N ASN A 26 0.65 2.38 -9.36
CA ASN A 26 1.40 1.27 -8.83
C ASN A 26 1.13 1.19 -7.32
N LEU A 27 0.33 0.21 -6.92
CA LEU A 27 -0.11 0.01 -5.53
C LEU A 27 0.91 -0.75 -4.68
N PHE A 28 1.98 -1.27 -5.30
CA PHE A 28 2.97 -2.10 -4.63
C PHE A 28 3.65 -1.30 -3.50
N GLY A 29 3.67 -1.86 -2.29
CA GLY A 29 4.27 -1.24 -1.11
C GLY A 29 3.36 -0.32 -0.30
N ILE A 30 2.24 0.16 -0.84
CA ILE A 30 1.29 1.06 -0.12
C ILE A 30 -0.06 0.42 0.16
N ILE A 31 -0.26 -0.85 -0.24
CA ILE A 31 -1.51 -1.61 -0.08
C ILE A 31 -2.17 -1.42 1.30
N PRO A 32 -1.41 -1.41 2.42
CA PRO A 32 -1.99 -1.16 3.74
C PRO A 32 -2.83 0.10 3.91
N TYR A 33 -2.44 1.18 3.23
CA TYR A 33 -3.03 2.50 3.41
C TYR A 33 -4.07 2.80 2.32
N VAL A 34 -4.41 1.83 1.47
CA VAL A 34 -5.30 2.02 0.31
C VAL A 34 -6.74 1.69 0.71
N ASP A 35 -7.67 2.60 0.45
CA ASP A 35 -9.10 2.40 0.71
C ASP A 35 -9.60 1.11 0.02
N PRO A 36 -10.15 0.13 0.76
CA PRO A 36 -10.57 -1.15 0.20
C PRO A 36 -11.66 -1.03 -0.87
N LYS A 37 -12.44 0.06 -0.88
CA LYS A 37 -13.45 0.32 -1.93
C LYS A 37 -12.84 0.46 -3.33
N ILE A 38 -11.54 0.71 -3.41
CA ILE A 38 -10.78 0.75 -4.66
C ILE A 38 -10.76 -0.65 -5.32
N PHE A 39 -10.77 -1.74 -4.54
CA PHE A 39 -10.71 -3.11 -5.05
C PHE A 39 -12.08 -3.69 -5.45
N SER A 40 -13.19 -3.15 -4.93
CA SER A 40 -14.54 -3.72 -5.15
C SER A 40 -15.06 -3.54 -6.58
N LYS A 41 -14.58 -2.53 -7.32
CA LYS A 41 -15.03 -2.24 -8.70
C LYS A 41 -14.44 -3.16 -9.78
N ARG A 42 -13.52 -4.08 -9.43
CA ARG A 42 -12.87 -5.02 -10.38
C ARG A 42 -13.80 -6.07 -11.00
N LYS A 43 -14.95 -6.34 -10.39
CA LYS A 43 -15.73 -7.56 -10.69
C LYS A 43 -16.55 -7.51 -11.99
N ASN A 44 -16.83 -6.34 -12.57
CA ASN A 44 -17.90 -6.20 -13.58
C ASN A 44 -17.45 -5.83 -15.00
N ASN A 45 -16.18 -5.56 -15.30
CA ASN A 45 -15.76 -5.25 -16.67
C ASN A 45 -14.34 -5.74 -16.97
N LYS A 46 -14.23 -6.81 -17.78
CA LYS A 46 -12.95 -7.41 -18.22
C LYS A 46 -12.13 -6.53 -19.18
N ASN A 47 -12.71 -5.41 -19.67
CA ASN A 47 -12.11 -4.58 -20.73
C ASN A 47 -11.91 -3.12 -20.34
N SER A 48 -12.15 -2.70 -19.08
CA SER A 48 -11.86 -1.32 -18.67
C SER A 48 -10.53 -1.26 -17.91
N THR A 49 -9.60 -0.49 -18.45
CA THR A 49 -8.46 0.08 -17.72
C THR A 49 -9.05 0.85 -16.55
N GLN A 50 -9.17 0.18 -15.41
CA GLN A 50 -10.01 0.64 -14.32
C GLN A 50 -9.43 1.93 -13.74
N LEU A 51 -10.07 3.06 -14.07
CA LEU A 51 -9.82 4.36 -13.47
C LEU A 51 -10.15 4.27 -11.97
N PHE A 52 -9.14 3.99 -11.16
CA PHE A 52 -9.23 4.17 -9.72
C PHE A 52 -9.44 5.66 -9.45
N SER A 53 -10.65 6.03 -9.03
CA SER A 53 -10.92 7.40 -8.57
C SER A 53 -10.56 7.48 -7.10
N TYR A 54 -9.35 7.94 -6.83
CA TYR A 54 -8.96 8.39 -5.50
C TYR A 54 -9.69 9.71 -5.23
N ASN A 55 -10.32 9.79 -4.08
CA ASN A 55 -11.01 10.98 -3.61
C ASN A 55 -10.57 11.29 -2.18
N GLU A 56 -11.08 12.38 -1.63
CA GLU A 56 -10.74 12.84 -0.29
C GLU A 56 -11.06 11.79 0.79
N LYS A 57 -12.04 10.91 0.55
CA LYS A 57 -12.37 9.81 1.48
C LYS A 57 -11.27 8.74 1.51
N SER A 58 -10.61 8.51 0.38
CA SER A 58 -9.46 7.60 0.34
C SER A 58 -8.26 8.17 1.11
N ASP A 59 -8.05 9.49 1.07
CA ASP A 59 -7.01 10.16 1.87
C ASP A 59 -7.32 10.12 3.37
N ILE A 60 -8.59 10.24 3.76
CA ILE A 60 -9.01 10.09 5.17
C ILE A 60 -8.73 8.66 5.68
N PHE A 61 -9.01 7.65 4.86
CA PHE A 61 -8.73 6.26 5.21
C PHE A 61 -7.22 6.03 5.45
N SER A 62 -6.37 6.49 4.53
CA SER A 62 -4.93 6.32 4.61
C SER A 62 -4.34 7.00 5.85
N ILE A 63 -4.80 8.23 6.17
CA ILE A 63 -4.44 8.94 7.39
C ILE A 63 -4.90 8.18 8.63
N GLY A 64 -6.10 7.59 8.61
CA GLY A 64 -6.63 6.78 9.71
C GLY A 64 -5.75 5.57 10.01
N VAL A 65 -5.34 4.83 8.98
CA VAL A 65 -4.42 3.69 9.12
C VAL A 65 -3.05 4.14 9.64
N LEU A 66 -2.50 5.23 9.10
CA LEU A 66 -1.22 5.79 9.54
C LEU A 66 -1.26 6.20 11.03
N LEU A 67 -2.33 6.87 11.45
CA LEU A 67 -2.46 7.30 12.84
C LEU A 67 -2.63 6.11 13.78
N TRP A 68 -3.34 5.07 13.36
CA TRP A 68 -3.47 3.82 14.10
C TRP A 68 -2.13 3.10 14.22
N GLU A 69 -1.32 3.03 13.16
CA GLU A 69 0.01 2.44 13.19
C GLU A 69 0.93 3.15 14.18
N ILE A 70 0.96 4.49 14.13
CA ILE A 70 1.76 5.30 15.07
C ILE A 70 1.29 5.09 16.51
N SER A 71 -0.03 5.04 16.73
CA SER A 71 -0.61 4.91 18.07
C SER A 71 -0.44 3.51 18.66
N SER A 72 -0.49 2.48 17.82
CA SER A 72 -0.38 1.07 18.25
C SER A 72 1.06 0.55 18.25
N GLY A 73 1.95 1.17 17.48
CA GLY A 73 3.28 0.66 17.17
C GLY A 73 3.26 -0.64 16.35
N LYS A 74 2.12 -0.99 15.73
CA LYS A 74 1.95 -2.25 14.99
C LYS A 74 1.78 -1.99 13.50
N SER A 75 2.35 -2.89 12.68
CA SER A 75 2.13 -2.86 11.24
C SER A 75 0.67 -3.18 10.90
N PRO A 76 -0.02 -2.38 10.06
CA PRO A 76 -1.44 -2.56 9.73
C PRO A 76 -1.79 -3.90 9.11
N PHE A 77 -0.82 -4.57 8.48
CA PHE A 77 -0.97 -5.92 7.93
C PHE A 77 0.25 -6.76 8.28
N SER A 78 0.37 -7.09 9.56
CA SER A 78 1.25 -8.16 10.05
C SER A 78 0.39 -9.40 10.33
N THR A 79 -0.06 -10.10 9.29
CA THR A 79 -0.55 -11.45 9.49
C THR A 79 0.64 -12.39 9.52
N GLU A 80 0.68 -13.28 10.52
CA GLU A 80 1.74 -14.31 10.62
C GLU A 80 1.88 -15.09 9.30
N GLU A 81 0.77 -15.30 8.60
CA GLU A 81 0.68 -15.93 7.29
C GLU A 81 1.46 -15.16 6.20
N TYR A 82 1.36 -13.83 6.18
CA TYR A 82 2.09 -13.03 5.19
C TYR A 82 3.60 -13.07 5.45
N GLU A 83 4.00 -12.96 6.72
CA GLU A 83 5.40 -13.12 7.10
C GLU A 83 5.94 -14.51 6.78
N GLN A 84 5.18 -15.56 7.07
CA GLN A 84 5.56 -16.94 6.76
C GLN A 84 5.69 -17.15 5.26
N SER A 85 4.75 -16.65 4.45
CA SER A 85 4.82 -16.78 2.99
C SER A 85 6.02 -16.03 2.40
N ALA A 86 6.35 -14.84 2.92
CA ALA A 86 7.52 -14.07 2.51
C ALA A 86 8.83 -14.81 2.88
N LYS A 87 8.92 -15.35 4.10
CA LYS A 87 10.07 -16.16 4.56
C LYS A 87 10.25 -17.41 3.69
N GLN A 88 9.16 -18.12 3.38
CA GLN A 88 9.20 -19.30 2.50
C GLN A 88 9.62 -18.97 1.06
N GLY A 89 9.10 -17.87 0.50
CA GLY A 89 9.46 -17.39 -0.82
C GLY A 89 10.94 -17.04 -0.92
N PHE A 90 11.46 -16.30 0.06
CA PHE A 90 12.89 -15.97 0.15
C PHE A 90 13.75 -17.24 0.27
N GLN A 91 13.37 -18.18 1.12
CA GLN A 91 14.12 -19.42 1.31
C GLN A 91 14.12 -20.31 0.05
N SER A 92 13.00 -20.37 -0.66
CA SER A 92 12.91 -21.07 -1.94
C SER A 92 13.80 -20.43 -3.01
N ALA A 93 13.91 -19.10 -3.04
CA ALA A 93 14.80 -18.40 -3.95
C ALA A 93 16.28 -18.66 -3.61
N GLN A 94 16.65 -18.63 -2.32
CA GLN A 94 17.98 -18.98 -1.85
C GLN A 94 18.38 -20.40 -2.25
N ASN A 95 17.46 -21.36 -2.10
CA ASN A 95 17.70 -22.76 -2.46
C ASN A 95 17.89 -22.93 -3.98
N ARG A 96 17.10 -22.23 -4.81
CA ARG A 96 17.29 -22.21 -6.28
C ARG A 96 18.66 -21.67 -6.66
N LEU A 97 19.09 -20.56 -6.05
CA LEU A 97 20.40 -19.96 -6.29
C LEU A 97 21.56 -20.89 -5.91
N LYS A 98 21.43 -21.65 -4.81
CA LYS A 98 22.43 -22.65 -4.40
C LYS A 98 22.53 -23.81 -5.39
N ASN A 99 21.40 -24.23 -5.97
CA ASN A 99 21.37 -25.33 -6.95
C ASN A 99 21.88 -24.91 -8.34
N LEU A 100 21.90 -23.61 -8.66
CA LEU A 100 22.47 -23.09 -9.91
C LEU A 100 23.99 -22.89 -9.86
N LYS A 101 24.59 -22.91 -8.66
CA LYS A 101 26.04 -22.77 -8.44
C LYS A 101 26.76 -24.12 -8.24
N LYS A 102 26.08 -25.22 -8.55
CA LYS A 102 26.58 -26.59 -8.43
C LYS A 102 26.68 -27.21 -9.82
#